data_AF-A0A8J4TZA6-F1
#
_entry.id   AF-A0A8J4TZA6-F1
#
_cell.length_a   1.000
_cell.length_b   1.000
_cell.length_c   1.000
_cell.angle_alpha   90.00
_cell.angle_beta   90.00
_cell.angle_gamma   90.00
#
_symmetry.space_group_name_H-M   'P 1'
#
loop_
_entity.id
_entity.type
_entity.pdbx_description
1 polymer ?
#
loop_
_entity_poly.entity_id
_entity_poly.type
_entity_poly.pdbx_seq_one_letter_code
_entity_poly.pdbx_strand_id
1 'polypeptide(L)'
;MKVLSEEELQEAEEELKHYFPKSRQVYGYVFLINRVKTEPTDVLVDRWPDFTVLLIRPQRKERTDLFKDISIFTKDETSLKDIMISTDIFDWNQYLSLSIDLCHKEMIKSVALSRGVQELKNHVCQQLTLQDASNLKPERLPLQMSSLSESHVALVNSMWKFGKDEFSEHFIRDMIKNYPSCCVLDSECQPVSWILTYASCSVGMLYTMPEHRRKGYAKAVVTVLARKLRSEGYPVYCLIEEENQAYGYVFIINRVVARPVDVLVDQWPDFNTLLIRPQRQEKADHFKDMCIFTKDETSLMSILIRVDIFDWKQFLSLSGDLCHKEMMNSVALNRGVPDIKNYEYHLFTLQDASNLKSE
;
A
#
# COMPACT_ATOMS: atom_id res chain seq x y z
N MET A 1 15.98 -12.55 -19.19
CA MET A 1 15.76 -12.70 -17.73
C MET A 1 15.75 -14.18 -17.39
N LYS A 2 16.25 -14.55 -16.21
CA LYS A 2 16.22 -15.92 -15.66
C LYS A 2 15.01 -16.08 -14.73
N VAL A 3 14.31 -17.20 -14.83
CA VAL A 3 13.29 -17.62 -13.85
C VAL A 3 14.01 -18.31 -12.69
N LEU A 4 13.66 -17.97 -11.45
CA LEU A 4 14.23 -18.59 -10.25
C LEU A 4 13.67 -20.01 -10.03
N SER A 5 14.54 -20.94 -9.59
CA SER A 5 14.13 -22.27 -9.09
C SER A 5 13.58 -22.20 -7.67
N GLU A 6 13.04 -23.32 -7.17
CA GLU A 6 12.54 -23.40 -5.78
C GLU A 6 13.64 -23.12 -4.74
N GLU A 7 14.87 -23.58 -4.97
CA GLU A 7 16.01 -23.30 -4.08
C GLU A 7 16.41 -21.83 -4.13
N GLU A 8 16.46 -21.25 -5.34
CA GLU A 8 16.81 -19.83 -5.53
C GLU A 8 15.73 -18.90 -4.94
N LEU A 9 14.47 -19.32 -4.92
CA LEU A 9 13.37 -18.58 -4.27
C LEU A 9 13.54 -18.50 -2.74
N GLN A 10 14.08 -19.53 -2.10
CA GLN A 10 14.39 -19.50 -0.66
C GLN A 10 15.50 -18.49 -0.36
N GLU A 11 16.55 -18.48 -1.18
CA GLU A 11 17.64 -17.51 -1.08
C GLU A 11 17.16 -16.08 -1.38
N ALA A 12 16.31 -15.91 -2.39
CA ALA A 12 15.74 -14.62 -2.75
C ALA A 12 14.89 -14.04 -1.62
N GLU A 13 14.13 -14.88 -0.90
CA GLU A 13 13.35 -14.44 0.25
C GLU A 13 14.23 -13.80 1.33
N GLU A 14 15.38 -14.40 1.66
CA GLU A 14 16.32 -13.85 2.63
C GLU A 14 17.02 -12.59 2.12
N GLU A 15 17.46 -12.59 0.86
CA GLU A 15 18.15 -11.45 0.25
C GLU A 15 17.23 -10.23 0.19
N LEU A 16 15.96 -10.39 -0.17
CA LEU A 16 14.99 -9.30 -0.26
C LEU A 16 14.79 -8.58 1.08
N LYS A 17 14.95 -9.25 2.24
CA LYS A 17 14.80 -8.59 3.57
C LYS A 17 15.78 -7.44 3.78
N HIS A 18 16.98 -7.50 3.18
CA HIS A 18 18.01 -6.46 3.30
C HIS A 18 17.61 -5.14 2.63
N TYR A 19 16.63 -5.15 1.73
CA TYR A 19 16.19 -3.97 0.97
C TYR A 19 14.83 -3.43 1.42
N PHE A 20 14.34 -3.84 2.61
CA PHE A 20 13.14 -3.24 3.17
C PHE A 20 13.34 -1.75 3.47
N PRO A 21 12.30 -0.91 3.28
CA PRO A 21 10.92 -1.27 2.90
C PRO A 21 10.67 -1.45 1.39
N LYS A 22 11.62 -1.16 0.51
CA LYS A 22 11.43 -1.08 -0.95
C LYS A 22 11.10 -2.43 -1.60
N SER A 23 11.72 -3.51 -1.13
CA SER A 23 11.47 -4.87 -1.63
C SER A 23 10.25 -5.54 -1.01
N ARG A 24 9.53 -4.90 -0.08
CA ARG A 24 8.51 -5.57 0.76
C ARG A 24 7.39 -6.22 -0.06
N GLN A 25 6.99 -5.60 -1.16
CA GLN A 25 5.92 -6.14 -1.99
C GLN A 25 6.33 -7.39 -2.77
N VAL A 26 7.47 -7.35 -3.46
CA VAL A 26 8.00 -8.53 -4.15
C VAL A 26 8.37 -9.64 -3.17
N TYR A 27 8.84 -9.28 -1.97
CA TYR A 27 9.07 -10.22 -0.87
C TYR A 27 7.78 -10.96 -0.48
N GLY A 28 6.64 -10.27 -0.38
CA GLY A 28 5.38 -10.91 -0.01
C GLY A 28 4.92 -11.96 -1.02
N TYR A 29 5.16 -11.74 -2.31
CA TYR A 29 4.94 -12.77 -3.34
C TYR A 29 5.85 -13.97 -3.15
N VAL A 30 7.16 -13.76 -3.02
CA VAL A 30 8.14 -14.84 -2.80
C VAL A 30 7.84 -15.62 -1.52
N PHE A 31 7.49 -14.91 -0.44
CA PHE A 31 7.08 -15.48 0.85
C PHE A 31 5.92 -16.46 0.69
N LEU A 32 4.90 -16.09 -0.09
CA LEU A 32 3.74 -16.93 -0.36
C LEU A 32 4.10 -18.12 -1.24
N ILE A 33 4.82 -17.91 -2.34
CA ILE A 33 5.25 -18.97 -3.27
C ILE A 33 6.04 -20.05 -2.51
N ASN A 34 6.89 -19.67 -1.56
CA ASN A 34 7.68 -20.60 -0.76
C ASN A 34 6.88 -21.42 0.27
N ARG A 35 5.62 -21.07 0.55
CA ARG A 35 4.85 -21.63 1.67
C ARG A 35 3.55 -22.28 1.27
N VAL A 36 2.89 -21.77 0.25
CA VAL A 36 1.58 -22.24 -0.20
C VAL A 36 1.57 -22.42 -1.71
N LYS A 37 0.72 -23.31 -2.19
CA LYS A 37 0.47 -23.41 -3.62
C LYS A 37 -0.27 -22.16 -4.07
N THR A 38 0.42 -21.27 -4.78
CA THR A 38 -0.16 -20.07 -5.37
C THR A 38 -0.60 -20.32 -6.81
N GLU A 39 -1.30 -19.36 -7.38
CA GLU A 39 -1.45 -19.27 -8.83
C GLU A 39 -0.07 -19.20 -9.52
N PRO A 40 0.08 -19.76 -10.73
CA PRO A 40 1.35 -19.78 -11.44
C PRO A 40 1.90 -18.37 -11.66
N THR A 41 3.07 -18.12 -11.10
CA THR A 41 3.73 -16.81 -11.08
C THR A 41 5.22 -17.04 -11.28
N ASP A 42 5.80 -16.35 -12.27
CA ASP A 42 7.24 -16.38 -12.50
C ASP A 42 7.93 -15.32 -11.66
N VAL A 43 9.02 -15.71 -10.99
CA VAL A 43 9.95 -14.76 -10.36
C VAL A 43 11.18 -14.64 -11.27
N LEU A 44 11.34 -13.49 -11.89
CA LEU A 44 12.34 -13.23 -12.92
C LEU A 44 13.43 -12.32 -12.38
N VAL A 45 14.69 -12.63 -12.69
CA VAL A 45 15.85 -11.77 -12.38
C VAL A 45 16.70 -11.51 -13.62
N ASP A 46 17.42 -10.39 -13.65
CA ASP A 46 18.36 -10.06 -14.72
C ASP A 46 19.63 -10.93 -14.66
N ARG A 47 20.08 -11.22 -13.44
CA ARG A 47 21.20 -12.10 -13.13
C ARG A 47 20.99 -12.75 -11.76
N TRP A 48 21.71 -13.82 -11.46
CA TRP A 48 21.65 -14.52 -10.18
C TRP A 48 23.05 -14.95 -9.75
N PRO A 49 23.44 -14.87 -8.47
CA PRO A 49 22.65 -14.39 -7.31
C PRO A 49 22.60 -12.87 -7.14
N ASP A 50 23.51 -12.13 -7.76
CA ASP A 50 23.64 -10.67 -7.57
C ASP A 50 22.68 -9.87 -8.48
N PHE A 51 21.37 -10.13 -8.38
CA PHE A 51 20.37 -9.47 -9.22
C PHE A 51 20.35 -7.95 -8.99
N THR A 52 20.11 -7.20 -10.06
CA THR A 52 19.81 -5.77 -10.01
C THR A 52 18.32 -5.50 -10.17
N VAL A 53 17.59 -6.37 -10.88
CA VAL A 53 16.15 -6.26 -11.12
C VAL A 53 15.49 -7.59 -10.82
N LEU A 54 14.42 -7.56 -10.02
CA LEU A 54 13.53 -8.68 -9.76
C LEU A 54 12.10 -8.31 -10.15
N LEU A 55 11.46 -9.16 -10.96
CA LEU A 55 10.09 -9.02 -11.41
C LEU A 55 9.27 -10.21 -10.92
N ILE A 56 8.10 -9.93 -10.33
CA ILE A 56 7.05 -10.90 -10.12
C ILE A 56 6.09 -10.77 -11.30
N ARG A 57 5.99 -11.83 -12.11
CA ARG A 57 5.13 -11.87 -13.29
C ARG A 57 4.08 -12.97 -13.16
N PRO A 58 2.82 -12.63 -12.84
CA PRO A 58 1.72 -13.59 -12.90
C PRO A 58 1.62 -14.20 -14.31
N GLN A 59 1.49 -15.52 -14.41
CA GLN A 59 1.27 -16.16 -15.70
C GLN A 59 -0.16 -15.89 -16.15
N ARG A 60 -0.30 -15.29 -17.33
CA ARG A 60 -1.61 -14.98 -17.94
C ARG A 60 -2.11 -16.21 -18.69
N LYS A 61 -3.10 -16.91 -18.12
CA LYS A 61 -3.76 -18.07 -18.76
C LYS A 61 -5.11 -17.67 -19.34
N GLU A 62 -5.79 -16.75 -18.67
CA GLU A 62 -7.12 -16.28 -19.01
C GLU A 62 -7.08 -14.78 -19.29
N ARG A 63 -8.08 -14.27 -20.02
CA ARG A 63 -8.20 -12.83 -20.31
C ARG A 63 -8.29 -12.01 -19.02
N THR A 64 -8.96 -12.55 -18.00
CA THR A 64 -9.16 -11.93 -16.67
C THR A 64 -7.85 -11.70 -15.90
N ASP A 65 -6.78 -12.43 -16.21
CA ASP A 65 -5.46 -12.29 -15.57
C ASP A 65 -4.76 -10.96 -15.88
N LEU A 66 -5.23 -10.21 -16.90
CA LEU A 66 -4.70 -8.89 -17.23
C LEU A 66 -4.80 -7.90 -16.05
N PHE A 67 -5.70 -8.14 -15.12
CA PHE A 67 -5.89 -7.30 -13.94
C PHE A 67 -4.79 -7.48 -12.88
N LYS A 68 -4.01 -8.58 -12.96
CA LYS A 68 -2.90 -8.86 -12.03
C LYS A 68 -1.68 -8.00 -12.36
N ASP A 69 -1.04 -7.46 -11.32
CA ASP A 69 0.12 -6.58 -11.43
C ASP A 69 1.42 -7.34 -11.69
N ILE A 70 2.31 -6.74 -12.49
CA ILE A 70 3.73 -7.08 -12.51
C ILE A 70 4.41 -6.24 -11.43
N SER A 71 4.82 -6.90 -10.35
CA SER A 71 5.53 -6.25 -9.24
C SER A 71 7.04 -6.22 -9.49
N ILE A 72 7.67 -5.06 -9.28
CA ILE A 72 9.05 -4.79 -9.69
C ILE A 72 9.85 -4.25 -8.49
N PHE A 73 11.02 -4.83 -8.28
CA PHE A 73 12.05 -4.29 -7.42
C PHE A 73 13.33 -4.10 -8.23
N THR A 74 13.97 -2.94 -8.10
CA THR A 74 15.25 -2.66 -8.75
C THR A 74 16.22 -1.95 -7.83
N LYS A 75 17.51 -2.31 -7.97
CA LYS A 75 18.68 -1.64 -7.38
C LYS A 75 19.30 -0.64 -8.37
N ASP A 76 19.02 -0.79 -9.66
CA ASP A 76 19.54 0.04 -10.74
C ASP A 76 18.45 0.38 -11.77
N GLU A 77 18.12 1.67 -11.87
CA GLU A 77 17.11 2.17 -12.80
C GLU A 77 17.51 1.93 -14.26
N THR A 78 18.81 1.97 -14.58
CA THR A 78 19.30 1.77 -15.95
C THR A 78 19.04 0.35 -16.42
N SER A 79 19.40 -0.64 -15.61
CA SER A 79 19.13 -2.05 -15.88
C SER A 79 17.63 -2.32 -16.06
N LEU A 80 16.77 -1.72 -15.23
CA LEU A 80 15.32 -1.85 -15.39
C LEU A 80 14.86 -1.26 -16.72
N LYS A 81 15.30 -0.04 -17.06
CA LYS A 81 14.96 0.63 -18.31
C LYS A 81 15.35 -0.24 -19.51
N ASP A 82 16.56 -0.80 -19.49
CA ASP A 82 17.06 -1.68 -20.54
C ASP A 82 16.21 -2.93 -20.68
N ILE A 83 15.80 -3.57 -19.57
CA ILE A 83 14.90 -4.73 -19.61
C ILE A 83 13.55 -4.36 -20.21
N MET A 84 12.96 -3.24 -19.81
CA MET A 84 11.66 -2.78 -20.32
C MET A 84 11.68 -2.47 -21.83
N ILE A 85 12.85 -2.10 -22.36
CA ILE A 85 13.04 -1.81 -23.78
C ILE A 85 13.43 -3.07 -24.57
N SER A 86 14.30 -3.91 -24.03
CA SER A 86 14.94 -5.00 -24.78
C SER A 86 14.21 -6.33 -24.69
N THR A 87 13.28 -6.50 -23.75
CA THR A 87 12.58 -7.77 -23.52
C THR A 87 11.12 -7.73 -23.92
N ASP A 88 10.54 -8.91 -24.12
CA ASP A 88 9.13 -9.18 -24.40
C ASP A 88 8.29 -9.41 -23.12
N ILE A 89 8.89 -9.16 -21.94
CA ILE A 89 8.21 -9.34 -20.64
C ILE A 89 7.02 -8.38 -20.49
N PHE A 90 7.17 -7.19 -21.06
CA PHE A 90 6.15 -6.15 -21.07
C PHE A 90 5.51 -6.13 -22.46
N ASP A 91 4.31 -6.71 -22.58
CA ASP A 91 3.51 -6.54 -23.80
C ASP A 91 2.81 -5.18 -23.77
N TRP A 92 3.47 -4.20 -24.39
CA TRP A 92 3.00 -2.82 -24.50
C TRP A 92 1.71 -2.66 -25.33
N ASN A 93 1.27 -3.69 -26.05
CA ASN A 93 0.00 -3.69 -26.78
C ASN A 93 -1.19 -4.16 -25.94
N GLN A 94 -0.93 -4.57 -24.70
CA GLN A 94 -1.95 -5.02 -23.76
C GLN A 94 -2.01 -4.10 -22.55
N TYR A 95 -3.09 -4.26 -21.79
CA TYR A 95 -3.15 -3.76 -20.44
C TYR A 95 -1.98 -4.31 -19.60
N LEU A 96 -1.24 -3.41 -18.98
CA LEU A 96 -0.15 -3.72 -18.04
C LEU A 96 -0.43 -3.05 -16.71
N SER A 97 -0.79 -3.78 -15.67
CA SER A 97 -0.69 -3.23 -14.32
C SER A 97 0.75 -3.42 -13.83
N LEU A 98 1.42 -2.32 -13.47
CA LEU A 98 2.73 -2.40 -12.81
C LEU A 98 2.56 -2.14 -11.32
N SER A 99 3.61 -2.44 -10.58
CA SER A 99 3.70 -2.21 -9.15
C SER A 99 5.19 -1.99 -8.82
N ILE A 100 5.66 -0.74 -8.87
CA ILE A 100 7.06 -0.30 -8.68
C ILE A 100 7.26 1.03 -7.91
N ASP A 101 8.34 1.16 -7.12
CA ASP A 101 8.75 2.35 -6.33
C ASP A 101 8.65 3.70 -7.07
N LEU A 102 8.24 4.77 -6.36
CA LEU A 102 7.95 6.10 -6.92
C LEU A 102 9.13 6.69 -7.64
N CYS A 103 10.35 6.43 -7.15
CA CYS A 103 11.53 7.09 -7.66
C CYS A 103 11.75 6.80 -9.16
N HIS A 104 11.19 5.71 -9.67
CA HIS A 104 11.27 5.31 -11.07
C HIS A 104 10.19 5.92 -11.97
N LYS A 105 9.31 6.81 -11.44
CA LYS A 105 8.16 7.39 -12.15
C LYS A 105 8.45 7.84 -13.56
N GLU A 106 9.39 8.77 -13.66
CA GLU A 106 9.62 9.54 -14.86
C GLU A 106 10.32 8.67 -15.89
N MET A 107 11.15 7.71 -15.45
CA MET A 107 11.72 6.68 -16.30
C MET A 107 10.62 5.78 -16.88
N ILE A 108 9.73 5.23 -16.05
CA ILE A 108 8.64 4.35 -16.51
C ILE A 108 7.73 5.07 -17.51
N LYS A 109 7.32 6.31 -17.20
CA LYS A 109 6.54 7.14 -18.11
C LYS A 109 7.26 7.37 -19.44
N SER A 110 8.54 7.72 -19.38
CA SER A 110 9.36 7.95 -20.58
C SER A 110 9.41 6.70 -21.47
N VAL A 111 9.62 5.52 -20.88
CA VAL A 111 9.62 4.25 -21.62
C VAL A 111 8.23 3.97 -22.21
N ALA A 112 7.17 4.12 -21.43
CA ALA A 112 5.80 3.87 -21.90
C ALA A 112 5.42 4.78 -23.09
N LEU A 113 5.73 6.08 -23.01
CA LEU A 113 5.52 7.03 -24.10
C LEU A 113 6.33 6.66 -25.34
N SER A 114 7.59 6.23 -25.18
CA SER A 114 8.42 5.76 -26.31
C SER A 114 7.87 4.49 -26.98
N ARG A 115 7.02 3.74 -26.26
CA ARG A 115 6.34 2.53 -26.72
C ARG A 115 4.94 2.80 -27.28
N GLY A 116 4.53 4.07 -27.35
CA GLY A 116 3.24 4.46 -27.92
C GLY A 116 2.06 4.36 -26.96
N VAL A 117 2.31 4.19 -25.65
CA VAL A 117 1.25 4.21 -24.63
C VAL A 117 0.72 5.65 -24.50
N GLN A 118 -0.58 5.84 -24.72
CA GLN A 118 -1.19 7.17 -24.75
C GLN A 118 -1.78 7.56 -23.39
N GLU A 119 -2.32 6.59 -22.65
CA GLU A 119 -2.91 6.81 -21.33
C GLU A 119 -2.05 6.23 -20.21
N LEU A 120 -1.88 7.01 -19.14
CA LEU A 120 -1.10 6.62 -17.96
C LEU A 120 -1.87 7.06 -16.71
N LYS A 121 -2.40 6.09 -15.95
CA LYS A 121 -3.11 6.34 -14.69
C LYS A 121 -2.23 5.93 -13.53
N ASN A 122 -2.00 6.85 -12.60
CA ASN A 122 -1.14 6.61 -11.45
C ASN A 122 -1.96 6.62 -10.16
N HIS A 123 -1.76 5.60 -9.34
CA HIS A 123 -2.35 5.51 -7.99
C HIS A 123 -1.23 5.43 -6.96
N VAL A 124 -0.91 6.57 -6.35
CA VAL A 124 0.14 6.64 -5.34
C VAL A 124 -0.38 6.08 -4.02
N CYS A 125 0.27 5.04 -3.50
CA CYS A 125 -0.17 4.34 -2.30
C CYS A 125 0.89 4.29 -1.20
N GLN A 126 0.57 4.79 -0.01
CA GLN A 126 1.42 4.73 1.16
C GLN A 126 1.51 3.35 1.80
N GLN A 127 2.74 2.83 1.92
CA GLN A 127 3.01 1.59 2.62
C GLN A 127 3.07 1.82 4.14
N LEU A 128 2.12 1.28 4.89
CA LEU A 128 2.17 1.26 6.35
C LEU A 128 2.44 -0.17 6.84
N THR A 129 3.30 -0.31 7.84
CA THR A 129 3.71 -1.62 8.37
C THR A 129 3.49 -1.69 9.87
N LEU A 130 3.05 -2.85 10.32
CA LEU A 130 2.93 -3.16 11.74
C LEU A 130 4.32 -3.40 12.34
N GLN A 131 4.89 -2.38 13.00
CA GLN A 131 6.21 -2.47 13.61
C GLN A 131 6.21 -3.27 14.92
N ASP A 132 5.21 -3.05 15.79
CA ASP A 132 5.07 -3.79 17.04
C ASP A 132 3.61 -4.20 17.29
N ALA A 133 3.40 -5.50 17.34
CA ALA A 133 2.10 -6.13 17.52
C ALA A 133 1.80 -6.51 18.97
N SER A 134 2.69 -6.22 19.92
CA SER A 134 2.37 -6.21 21.36
C SER A 134 1.20 -5.27 21.68
N ASN A 135 1.00 -4.26 20.81
CA ASN A 135 -0.04 -3.24 20.91
C ASN A 135 -1.41 -3.69 20.38
N LEU A 136 -1.50 -4.84 19.69
CA LEU A 136 -2.78 -5.37 19.19
C LEU A 136 -3.57 -6.01 20.33
N LYS A 137 -4.23 -5.17 21.14
CA LYS A 137 -5.11 -5.62 22.21
C LYS A 137 -6.33 -6.34 21.61
N PRO A 138 -6.71 -7.52 22.14
CA PRO A 138 -7.89 -8.23 21.66
C PRO A 138 -9.14 -7.38 21.92
N GLU A 139 -9.86 -7.04 20.86
CA GLU A 139 -11.18 -6.41 21.00
C GLU A 139 -12.20 -7.47 21.39
N ARG A 140 -12.80 -7.31 22.57
CA ARG A 140 -13.96 -8.09 23.00
C ARG A 140 -15.22 -7.35 22.56
N LEU A 141 -15.45 -7.30 21.27
CA LEU A 141 -16.77 -6.91 20.75
C LEU A 141 -17.60 -8.19 20.59
N PRO A 142 -18.88 -8.21 20.98
CA PRO A 142 -19.78 -9.35 20.73
C PRO A 142 -20.14 -9.39 19.24
N LEU A 143 -19.14 -9.63 18.39
CA LEU A 143 -19.27 -9.67 16.93
C LEU A 143 -19.04 -11.09 16.46
N GLN A 144 -19.92 -11.54 15.56
CA GLN A 144 -19.70 -12.76 14.83
C GLN A 144 -18.64 -12.51 13.76
N MET A 145 -17.39 -12.82 14.08
CA MET A 145 -16.26 -12.72 13.17
C MET A 145 -16.15 -14.01 12.34
N SER A 146 -15.87 -13.89 11.05
CA SER A 146 -15.64 -15.03 10.15
C SER A 146 -14.59 -14.69 9.08
N SER A 147 -14.36 -15.61 8.16
CA SER A 147 -13.66 -15.37 6.89
C SER A 147 -14.68 -15.11 5.78
N LEU A 148 -14.26 -14.42 4.72
CA LEU A 148 -15.03 -14.38 3.49
C LEU A 148 -14.98 -15.75 2.78
N SER A 149 -15.97 -16.01 1.92
CA SER A 149 -16.13 -17.23 1.13
C SER A 149 -16.56 -16.85 -0.28
N GLU A 150 -16.53 -17.78 -1.22
CA GLU A 150 -16.88 -17.52 -2.62
C GLU A 150 -18.26 -16.89 -2.80
N SER A 151 -19.23 -17.23 -1.94
CA SER A 151 -20.57 -16.62 -1.90
C SER A 151 -20.56 -15.10 -1.71
N HIS A 152 -19.48 -14.53 -1.14
CA HIS A 152 -19.36 -13.10 -0.86
C HIS A 152 -18.63 -12.32 -1.97
N VAL A 153 -18.13 -12.99 -3.02
CA VAL A 153 -17.34 -12.36 -4.08
C VAL A 153 -18.14 -11.23 -4.77
N ALA A 154 -19.39 -11.49 -5.15
CA ALA A 154 -20.24 -10.50 -5.81
C ALA A 154 -20.48 -9.25 -4.94
N LEU A 155 -20.70 -9.46 -3.63
CA LEU A 155 -20.86 -8.37 -2.66
C LEU A 155 -19.60 -7.51 -2.59
N VAL A 156 -18.44 -8.14 -2.36
CA VAL A 156 -17.15 -7.43 -2.26
C VAL A 156 -16.86 -6.68 -3.55
N ASN A 157 -17.12 -7.30 -4.71
CA ASN A 157 -16.95 -6.68 -6.02
C ASN A 157 -17.83 -5.43 -6.18
N SER A 158 -19.13 -5.53 -5.85
CA SER A 158 -20.07 -4.41 -5.98
C SER A 158 -19.72 -3.19 -5.11
N MET A 159 -19.02 -3.41 -3.98
CA MET A 159 -18.67 -2.38 -3.01
C MET A 159 -17.25 -1.84 -3.22
N TRP A 160 -16.44 -2.50 -4.04
CA TRP A 160 -15.08 -2.06 -4.32
C TRP A 160 -15.09 -1.03 -5.44
N LYS A 161 -14.38 0.08 -5.26
CA LYS A 161 -14.36 1.20 -6.23
C LYS A 161 -13.84 0.81 -7.63
N PHE A 162 -13.07 -0.27 -7.72
CA PHE A 162 -12.56 -0.82 -8.98
C PHE A 162 -13.35 -2.06 -9.44
N GLY A 163 -14.32 -2.51 -8.65
CA GLY A 163 -15.16 -3.66 -8.95
C GLY A 163 -16.28 -3.28 -9.91
N LYS A 164 -16.32 -3.95 -11.06
CA LYS A 164 -17.26 -3.60 -12.14
C LYS A 164 -17.54 -4.72 -13.13
N ASP A 165 -16.65 -5.71 -13.22
CA ASP A 165 -16.67 -6.72 -14.28
C ASP A 165 -16.10 -8.07 -13.83
N GLU A 166 -16.10 -9.03 -14.75
CA GLU A 166 -15.55 -10.38 -14.53
C GLU A 166 -14.06 -10.41 -14.16
N PHE A 167 -13.29 -9.40 -14.56
CA PHE A 167 -11.86 -9.29 -14.25
C PHE A 167 -11.68 -9.01 -12.76
N SER A 168 -12.37 -7.99 -12.27
CA SER A 168 -12.38 -7.64 -10.84
C SER A 168 -12.97 -8.75 -9.98
N GLU A 169 -14.00 -9.46 -10.47
CA GLU A 169 -14.60 -10.59 -9.77
C GLU A 169 -13.64 -11.77 -9.65
N HIS A 170 -12.96 -12.14 -10.74
CA HIS A 170 -11.94 -13.19 -10.74
C HIS A 170 -10.80 -12.85 -9.77
N PHE A 171 -10.32 -11.62 -9.80
CA PHE A 171 -9.26 -11.16 -8.90
C PHE A 171 -9.65 -11.26 -7.42
N ILE A 172 -10.87 -10.84 -7.04
CA ILE A 172 -11.38 -10.96 -5.67
C ILE A 172 -11.57 -12.43 -5.27
N ARG A 173 -12.07 -13.26 -6.19
CA ARG A 173 -12.25 -14.70 -5.97
C ARG A 173 -10.93 -15.39 -5.65
N ASP A 174 -9.87 -15.08 -6.40
CA ASP A 174 -8.52 -15.59 -6.15
C ASP A 174 -8.02 -15.21 -4.76
N MET A 175 -8.26 -13.97 -4.33
CA MET A 175 -7.88 -13.52 -2.99
C MET A 175 -8.63 -14.28 -1.89
N ILE A 176 -9.95 -14.43 -2.03
CA ILE A 176 -10.80 -15.10 -1.04
C ILE A 176 -10.47 -16.59 -0.93
N LYS A 177 -10.15 -17.25 -2.06
CA LYS A 177 -9.80 -18.68 -2.09
C LYS A 177 -8.45 -18.97 -1.44
N ASN A 178 -7.45 -18.15 -1.74
CA ASN A 178 -6.06 -18.51 -1.50
C ASN A 178 -5.45 -17.84 -0.25
N TYR A 179 -6.02 -16.73 0.23
CA TYR A 179 -5.39 -15.94 1.29
C TYR A 179 -6.33 -15.66 2.47
N PRO A 180 -5.78 -15.48 3.69
CA PRO A 180 -6.58 -15.12 4.84
C PRO A 180 -7.40 -13.83 4.63
N SER A 181 -8.67 -13.86 5.02
CA SER A 181 -9.56 -12.70 5.07
C SER A 181 -10.25 -12.64 6.43
N CYS A 182 -10.92 -11.53 6.72
CA CYS A 182 -11.73 -11.39 7.92
C CYS A 182 -12.95 -10.53 7.65
N CYS A 183 -14.11 -10.93 8.20
CA CYS A 183 -15.34 -10.17 8.16
C CYS A 183 -16.11 -10.18 9.48
N VAL A 184 -16.96 -9.18 9.67
CA VAL A 184 -18.04 -9.13 10.67
C VAL A 184 -19.34 -9.51 9.95
N LEU A 185 -20.09 -10.43 10.53
CA LEU A 185 -21.41 -10.83 10.06
C LEU A 185 -22.52 -10.10 10.84
N ASP A 186 -23.64 -9.81 10.18
CA ASP A 186 -24.88 -9.38 10.82
C ASP A 186 -25.74 -10.58 11.29
N SER A 187 -26.95 -10.29 11.75
CA SER A 187 -27.92 -11.30 12.20
C SER A 187 -28.41 -12.24 11.10
N GLU A 188 -28.22 -11.88 9.83
CA GLU A 188 -28.59 -12.67 8.65
C GLU A 188 -27.36 -13.41 8.06
N CYS A 189 -26.25 -13.44 8.82
CA CYS A 189 -24.98 -14.02 8.42
C CYS A 189 -24.38 -13.37 7.16
N GLN A 190 -24.69 -12.10 6.87
CA GLN A 190 -24.12 -11.35 5.75
C GLN A 190 -22.91 -10.52 6.21
N PRO A 191 -21.82 -10.44 5.40
CA PRO A 191 -20.69 -9.58 5.71
C PRO A 191 -21.07 -8.09 5.67
N VAL A 192 -20.88 -7.40 6.81
CA VAL A 192 -21.15 -5.94 6.93
C VAL A 192 -19.88 -5.10 7.11
N SER A 193 -18.76 -5.76 7.41
CA SER A 193 -17.42 -5.17 7.36
C SER A 193 -16.41 -6.27 7.05
N TRP A 194 -15.39 -5.98 6.24
CA TRP A 194 -14.39 -6.97 5.85
C TRP A 194 -13.06 -6.35 5.48
N ILE A 195 -12.04 -7.21 5.40
CA ILE A 195 -10.70 -6.93 4.88
C ILE A 195 -10.12 -8.20 4.25
N LEU A 196 -9.36 -8.04 3.17
CA LEU A 196 -8.71 -9.12 2.44
C LEU A 196 -7.18 -9.00 2.47
N THR A 197 -6.51 -10.09 2.08
CA THR A 197 -5.06 -10.15 1.87
C THR A 197 -4.78 -10.33 0.38
N TYR A 198 -3.88 -9.53 -0.18
CA TYR A 198 -3.42 -9.63 -1.56
C TYR A 198 -2.34 -10.70 -1.73
N ALA A 199 -2.07 -11.09 -2.99
CA ALA A 199 -0.95 -11.98 -3.34
C ALA A 199 0.43 -11.40 -3.00
N SER A 200 0.52 -10.09 -2.74
CA SER A 200 1.71 -9.45 -2.18
C SER A 200 1.80 -9.55 -0.65
N CYS A 201 0.89 -10.26 0.03
CA CYS A 201 0.69 -10.23 1.49
C CYS A 201 0.23 -8.89 2.10
N SER A 202 0.07 -7.82 1.30
CA SER A 202 -0.55 -6.61 1.81
C SER A 202 -2.00 -6.87 2.23
N VAL A 203 -2.49 -6.20 3.27
CA VAL A 203 -3.90 -6.19 3.63
C VAL A 203 -4.60 -4.97 3.03
N GLY A 204 -5.83 -5.13 2.57
CA GLY A 204 -6.63 -4.04 2.02
C GLY A 204 -8.02 -4.48 1.58
N MET A 205 -8.63 -3.73 0.65
CA MET A 205 -10.07 -3.80 0.38
C MET A 205 -10.92 -3.71 1.66
N LEU A 206 -10.44 -2.93 2.64
CA LEU A 206 -11.15 -2.68 3.88
C LEU A 206 -12.44 -1.92 3.59
N TYR A 207 -13.56 -2.48 4.02
CA TYR A 207 -14.85 -1.81 3.86
C TYR A 207 -15.75 -2.02 5.09
N THR A 208 -16.66 -1.09 5.30
CA THR A 208 -17.74 -1.18 6.26
C THR A 208 -18.98 -0.52 5.67
N MET A 209 -20.08 -1.28 5.65
CA MET A 209 -21.39 -0.79 5.19
C MET A 209 -21.77 0.50 5.92
N PRO A 210 -22.31 1.52 5.23
CA PRO A 210 -22.61 2.83 5.82
C PRO A 210 -23.34 2.78 7.17
N GLU A 211 -24.37 1.94 7.28
CA GLU A 211 -25.22 1.71 8.44
C GLU A 211 -24.52 0.95 9.58
N HIS A 212 -23.34 0.38 9.32
CA HIS A 212 -22.48 -0.28 10.30
C HIS A 212 -21.22 0.54 10.67
N ARG A 213 -21.04 1.74 10.11
CA ARG A 213 -19.91 2.63 10.43
C ARG A 213 -20.00 3.17 11.86
N ARG A 214 -18.84 3.59 12.39
CA ARG A 214 -18.66 4.11 13.77
C ARG A 214 -18.96 3.12 14.91
N LYS A 215 -19.16 1.82 14.59
CA LYS A 215 -19.34 0.73 15.56
C LYS A 215 -18.04 -0.02 15.92
N GLY A 216 -16.91 0.39 15.33
CA GLY A 216 -15.60 -0.25 15.55
C GLY A 216 -15.28 -1.45 14.65
N TYR A 217 -16.15 -1.83 13.71
CA TYR A 217 -16.04 -3.08 12.95
C TYR A 217 -14.80 -3.17 12.07
N ALA A 218 -14.49 -2.10 11.34
CA ALA A 218 -13.26 -2.02 10.56
C ALA A 218 -12.00 -2.27 11.42
N LYS A 219 -12.01 -1.86 12.70
CA LYS A 219 -10.87 -2.03 13.60
C LYS A 219 -10.79 -3.48 14.05
N ALA A 220 -11.93 -4.09 14.35
CA ALA A 220 -12.02 -5.48 14.73
C ALA A 220 -11.46 -6.38 13.61
N VAL A 221 -11.91 -6.20 12.36
CA VAL A 221 -11.46 -7.03 11.24
C VAL A 221 -9.97 -6.84 10.95
N VAL A 222 -9.45 -5.60 10.99
CA VAL A 222 -8.00 -5.31 10.85
C VAL A 222 -7.20 -5.97 11.97
N THR A 223 -7.63 -5.82 13.23
CA THR A 223 -6.93 -6.35 14.40
C THR A 223 -6.90 -7.87 14.38
N VAL A 224 -8.03 -8.51 14.07
CA VAL A 224 -8.14 -9.97 14.01
C VAL A 224 -7.30 -10.53 12.85
N LEU A 225 -7.40 -9.95 11.65
CA LEU A 225 -6.59 -10.39 10.51
C LEU A 225 -5.10 -10.18 10.75
N ALA A 226 -4.68 -9.01 11.25
CA ALA A 226 -3.28 -8.72 11.55
C ALA A 226 -2.69 -9.70 12.57
N ARG A 227 -3.45 -10.07 13.61
CA ARG A 227 -3.03 -11.09 14.58
C ARG A 227 -2.90 -12.46 13.96
N LYS A 228 -3.87 -12.87 13.13
CA LYS A 228 -3.85 -14.15 12.42
C LYS A 228 -2.64 -14.26 11.49
N LEU A 229 -2.47 -13.27 10.61
CA LEU A 229 -1.32 -13.19 9.69
C LEU A 229 0.00 -13.27 10.45
N ARG A 230 0.14 -12.53 11.56
CA ARG A 230 1.34 -12.60 12.40
C ARG A 230 1.56 -13.98 12.99
N SER A 231 0.53 -14.64 13.54
CA SER A 231 0.68 -15.98 14.12
C SER A 231 1.07 -17.03 13.08
N GLU A 232 0.77 -16.77 11.81
CA GLU A 232 1.12 -17.62 10.66
C GLU A 232 2.43 -17.17 9.98
N GLY A 233 3.13 -16.16 10.53
CA GLY A 233 4.44 -15.71 10.05
C GLY A 233 4.41 -14.73 8.86
N TYR A 234 3.24 -14.27 8.44
CA TYR A 234 3.10 -13.32 7.32
C TYR A 234 3.67 -11.94 7.66
N PRO A 235 4.24 -11.22 6.67
CA PRO A 235 4.45 -9.79 6.81
C PRO A 235 3.10 -9.08 6.92
N VAL A 236 2.97 -8.13 7.85
CA VAL A 236 1.72 -7.38 8.04
C VAL A 236 1.93 -5.92 7.67
N TYR A 237 1.41 -5.55 6.50
CA TYR A 237 1.49 -4.20 5.97
C TYR A 237 0.29 -3.93 5.05
N CYS A 238 0.03 -2.66 4.74
CA CYS A 238 -1.02 -2.25 3.82
C CYS A 238 -0.55 -1.13 2.90
N LEU A 239 -1.28 -0.93 1.81
CA LEU A 239 -1.08 0.15 0.86
C LEU A 239 -2.30 1.08 0.91
N ILE A 240 -2.08 2.35 1.22
CA ILE A 240 -3.15 3.36 1.40
C ILE A 240 -3.00 4.43 0.35
N GLU A 241 -3.98 4.53 -0.55
CA GLU A 241 -3.98 5.58 -1.57
C GLU A 241 -3.90 6.98 -0.96
N GLU A 242 -3.23 7.89 -1.66
CA GLU A 242 -3.01 9.27 -1.23
C GLU A 242 -4.30 9.99 -0.81
N GLU A 243 -5.35 9.84 -1.59
CA GLU A 243 -6.68 10.42 -1.32
C GLU A 243 -7.31 9.88 -0.02
N ASN A 244 -6.92 8.68 0.41
CA ASN A 244 -7.40 8.01 1.61
C ASN A 244 -6.43 8.13 2.79
N GLN A 245 -5.30 8.83 2.64
CA GLN A 245 -4.28 8.89 3.67
C GLN A 245 -4.82 9.47 4.98
N ALA A 246 -5.61 10.55 4.94
CA ALA A 246 -6.19 11.11 6.15
C ALA A 246 -7.00 10.08 6.98
N TYR A 247 -7.81 9.26 6.31
CA TYR A 247 -8.62 8.23 6.97
C TYR A 247 -7.78 7.00 7.34
N GLY A 248 -6.92 6.53 6.44
CA GLY A 248 -6.07 5.36 6.62
C GLY A 248 -4.99 5.55 7.69
N TYR A 249 -4.36 6.73 7.73
CA TYR A 249 -3.35 7.10 8.71
C TYR A 249 -3.98 7.27 10.09
N VAL A 250 -5.11 7.99 10.22
CA VAL A 250 -5.86 8.07 11.48
C VAL A 250 -6.32 6.69 11.94
N PHE A 251 -6.73 5.80 11.03
CA PHE A 251 -7.27 4.48 11.38
C PHE A 251 -6.20 3.49 11.84
N ILE A 252 -5.05 3.47 11.16
CA ILE A 252 -3.95 2.53 11.46
C ILE A 252 -3.04 3.08 12.56
N ILE A 253 -2.65 4.36 12.53
CA ILE A 253 -1.69 4.92 13.50
C ILE A 253 -2.31 5.09 14.89
N ASN A 254 -3.55 5.58 15.01
CA ASN A 254 -4.16 5.75 16.35
C ASN A 254 -4.32 4.42 17.10
N ARG A 255 -4.39 3.27 16.40
CA ARG A 255 -4.99 2.07 16.99
C ARG A 255 -4.24 0.76 16.73
N VAL A 256 -3.24 0.75 15.86
CA VAL A 256 -2.32 -0.38 15.64
C VAL A 256 -0.96 -0.14 16.30
N VAL A 257 -0.51 1.13 16.40
CA VAL A 257 0.81 1.51 16.97
C VAL A 257 0.76 1.81 18.48
N ALA A 258 -0.43 1.94 19.08
CA ALA A 258 -0.65 2.32 20.49
C ALA A 258 0.25 3.45 21.03
N ARG A 259 0.70 4.35 20.15
CA ARG A 259 1.16 5.66 20.57
C ARG A 259 -0.04 6.59 20.53
N PRO A 260 -0.41 7.21 21.66
CA PRO A 260 -1.45 8.23 21.61
C PRO A 260 -0.98 9.33 20.65
N VAL A 261 -1.85 9.75 19.73
CA VAL A 261 -1.57 10.83 18.78
C VAL A 261 -2.62 11.93 18.94
N ASP A 262 -2.18 13.18 18.78
CA ASP A 262 -3.08 14.31 18.56
C ASP A 262 -3.40 14.36 17.07
N VAL A 263 -4.69 14.50 16.77
CA VAL A 263 -5.18 14.80 15.43
C VAL A 263 -5.69 16.24 15.45
N LEU A 264 -4.98 17.12 14.75
CA LEU A 264 -5.33 18.51 14.59
C LEU A 264 -5.91 18.71 13.19
N VAL A 265 -7.06 19.34 13.09
CA VAL A 265 -7.67 19.71 11.82
C VAL A 265 -7.95 21.20 11.81
N ASP A 266 -7.86 21.82 10.65
CA ASP A 266 -8.28 23.21 10.46
C ASP A 266 -9.80 23.35 10.66
N GLN A 267 -10.58 22.41 10.13
CA GLN A 267 -12.05 22.38 10.23
C GLN A 267 -12.56 20.92 10.28
N TRP A 268 -13.75 20.66 10.78
CA TRP A 268 -14.36 19.31 10.74
C TRP A 268 -15.86 19.42 10.46
N PRO A 269 -16.45 18.56 9.61
CA PRO A 269 -15.86 17.39 8.94
C PRO A 269 -15.08 17.70 7.65
N ASP A 270 -15.21 18.90 7.10
CA ASP A 270 -14.62 19.32 5.82
C ASP A 270 -13.25 19.99 6.02
N PHE A 271 -12.28 19.23 6.54
CA PHE A 271 -10.91 19.74 6.72
C PHE A 271 -10.21 19.99 5.37
N ASN A 272 -9.44 21.08 5.28
CA ASN A 272 -8.42 21.25 4.25
C ASN A 272 -7.07 20.75 4.73
N THR A 273 -6.73 20.88 6.00
CA THR A 273 -5.45 20.42 6.56
C THR A 273 -5.64 19.58 7.81
N LEU A 274 -4.98 18.42 7.83
CA LEU A 274 -4.94 17.44 8.90
C LEU A 274 -3.50 17.23 9.33
N LEU A 275 -3.27 17.31 10.63
CA LEU A 275 -1.98 17.12 11.27
C LEU A 275 -2.07 16.01 12.30
N ILE A 276 -1.20 15.02 12.19
CA ILE A 276 -1.13 13.91 13.11
C ILE A 276 0.25 13.93 13.75
N ARG A 277 0.27 14.06 15.07
CA ARG A 277 1.51 14.05 15.86
C ARG A 277 1.37 13.13 17.07
N PRO A 278 2.45 12.55 17.61
CA PRO A 278 2.43 11.88 18.90
C PRO A 278 1.95 12.83 20.02
N GLN A 279 1.15 12.32 20.96
CA GLN A 279 0.81 13.05 22.19
C GLN A 279 2.07 13.23 23.04
N ARG A 280 2.18 14.40 23.68
CA ARG A 280 3.27 14.71 24.63
C ARG A 280 3.24 13.71 25.79
N GLN A 281 4.23 12.82 25.86
CA GLN A 281 4.54 12.08 27.09
C GLN A 281 5.68 12.78 27.83
N GLU A 282 5.59 12.86 29.17
CA GLU A 282 6.46 13.65 30.05
C GLU A 282 7.94 13.25 30.04
N LYS A 283 8.34 12.22 29.30
CA LYS A 283 9.74 11.79 29.19
C LYS A 283 10.20 11.83 27.74
N ALA A 284 10.83 12.95 27.38
CA ALA A 284 11.91 13.11 26.39
C ALA A 284 11.86 12.31 25.06
N ASP A 285 10.69 11.89 24.60
CA ASP A 285 10.54 11.36 23.24
C ASP A 285 10.46 12.55 22.28
N HIS A 286 11.61 12.87 21.70
CA HIS A 286 11.77 13.81 20.59
C HIS A 286 10.67 13.60 19.54
N PHE A 287 10.06 14.68 19.06
CA PHE A 287 9.05 14.68 17.99
C PHE A 287 9.66 14.12 16.69
N LYS A 288 9.68 12.79 16.54
CA LYS A 288 10.34 12.13 15.42
C LYS A 288 9.43 11.95 14.22
N ASP A 289 8.13 11.76 14.41
CA ASP A 289 7.25 11.37 13.29
C ASP A 289 5.97 12.21 13.29
N MET A 290 5.85 13.15 12.37
CA MET A 290 4.65 13.96 12.20
C MET A 290 4.17 13.89 10.77
N CYS A 291 2.86 13.71 10.62
CA CYS A 291 2.22 13.49 9.33
C CYS A 291 1.28 14.63 9.05
N ILE A 292 1.43 15.20 7.86
CA ILE A 292 0.65 16.34 7.43
C ILE A 292 -0.06 15.95 6.14
N PHE A 293 -1.37 16.16 6.12
CA PHE A 293 -2.20 16.04 4.94
C PHE A 293 -2.83 17.39 4.68
N THR A 294 -2.71 17.92 3.47
CA THR A 294 -3.42 19.14 3.11
C THR A 294 -3.98 19.05 1.69
N LYS A 295 -5.16 19.63 1.50
CA LYS A 295 -5.79 19.92 0.20
C LYS A 295 -5.56 21.38 -0.23
N ASP A 296 -5.08 22.21 0.68
CA ASP A 296 -4.84 23.63 0.48
C ASP A 296 -3.48 24.02 1.11
N GLU A 297 -2.56 24.46 0.26
CA GLU A 297 -1.23 24.90 0.69
C GLU A 297 -1.30 26.16 1.56
N THR A 298 -2.31 27.01 1.36
CA THR A 298 -2.51 28.24 2.13
C THR A 298 -2.86 27.92 3.58
N SER A 299 -3.79 26.98 3.78
CA SER A 299 -4.16 26.44 5.09
C SER A 299 -2.98 25.79 5.77
N LEU A 300 -2.18 24.99 5.05
CA LEU A 300 -0.97 24.40 5.58
C LEU A 300 0.04 25.47 6.02
N MET A 301 0.35 26.46 5.18
CA MET A 301 1.23 27.58 5.54
C MET A 301 0.78 28.31 6.80
N SER A 302 -0.52 28.56 6.93
CA SER A 302 -1.09 29.20 8.12
C SER A 302 -0.84 28.40 9.40
N ILE A 303 -0.89 27.07 9.31
CA ILE A 303 -0.67 26.16 10.44
C ILE A 303 0.82 26.02 10.76
N LEU A 304 1.69 25.97 9.76
CA LEU A 304 3.15 25.85 9.93
C LEU A 304 3.78 27.06 10.63
N ILE A 305 3.17 28.24 10.45
CA ILE A 305 3.60 29.49 11.09
C ILE A 305 3.19 29.53 12.58
N ARG A 306 2.29 28.65 13.03
CA ARG A 306 1.84 28.62 14.42
C ARG A 306 2.83 27.92 15.34
N VAL A 307 3.47 28.68 16.22
CA VAL A 307 4.50 28.24 17.18
C VAL A 307 3.95 27.33 18.29
N ASP A 308 2.66 27.39 18.56
CA ASP A 308 1.95 26.52 19.51
C ASP A 308 1.75 25.08 18.97
N ILE A 309 1.82 24.92 17.65
CA ILE A 309 1.63 23.64 16.96
C ILE A 309 2.98 23.01 16.61
N PHE A 310 3.95 23.83 16.17
CA PHE A 310 5.26 23.41 15.67
C PHE A 310 6.43 23.97 16.48
N ASP A 311 7.17 23.10 17.17
CA ASP A 311 8.51 23.41 17.69
C ASP A 311 9.59 23.01 16.68
N TRP A 312 9.91 23.96 15.80
CA TRP A 312 10.88 23.79 14.72
C TRP A 312 12.29 23.43 15.23
N LYS A 313 12.65 23.77 16.46
CA LYS A 313 13.99 23.51 17.01
C LYS A 313 14.23 22.05 17.39
N GLN A 314 13.19 21.23 17.50
CA GLN A 314 13.25 19.84 17.95
C GLN A 314 12.97 18.81 16.83
N PHE A 315 12.78 19.28 15.61
CA PHE A 315 12.17 18.51 14.54
C PHE A 315 13.21 17.80 13.64
N LEU A 316 13.01 16.51 13.31
CA LEU A 316 13.98 15.73 12.52
C LEU A 316 13.44 14.97 11.29
N SER A 317 12.14 14.61 11.18
CA SER A 317 11.62 13.83 10.03
C SER A 317 10.14 14.07 9.70
N LEU A 318 9.79 14.01 8.40
CA LEU A 318 8.45 14.25 7.85
C LEU A 318 8.06 13.18 6.83
N SER A 319 6.76 12.88 6.77
CA SER A 319 6.13 12.22 5.63
C SER A 319 4.98 13.09 5.10
N GLY A 320 4.93 13.36 3.80
CA GLY A 320 4.00 14.32 3.16
C GLY A 320 3.83 14.05 1.67
N ASP A 321 3.80 15.07 0.81
CA ASP A 321 4.02 14.92 -0.65
C ASP A 321 5.28 15.73 -1.02
N LEU A 322 5.88 15.50 -2.18
CA LEU A 322 7.04 16.23 -2.69
C LEU A 322 6.75 17.73 -2.80
N CYS A 323 5.54 18.13 -3.19
CA CYS A 323 5.14 19.55 -3.25
C CYS A 323 5.21 20.21 -1.85
N HIS A 324 4.78 19.48 -0.82
CA HIS A 324 4.85 19.96 0.57
C HIS A 324 6.28 20.07 1.10
N LYS A 325 7.23 19.27 0.58
CA LYS A 325 8.63 19.27 1.05
C LYS A 325 9.31 20.63 0.79
N GLU A 326 9.15 21.21 -0.38
CA GLU A 326 9.80 22.48 -0.73
C GLU A 326 9.28 23.63 0.13
N MET A 327 7.95 23.68 0.32
CA MET A 327 7.29 24.65 1.20
C MET A 327 7.73 24.50 2.66
N MET A 328 7.81 23.27 3.17
CA MET A 328 8.28 22.98 4.52
C MET A 328 9.73 23.36 4.74
N ASN A 329 10.61 23.03 3.79
CA ASN A 329 12.02 23.41 3.83
C ASN A 329 12.19 24.93 3.83
N SER A 330 11.38 25.66 3.05
CA SER A 330 11.36 27.12 3.03
C SER A 330 10.96 27.71 4.39
N VAL A 331 9.89 27.20 5.02
CA VAL A 331 9.47 27.65 6.36
C VAL A 331 10.51 27.31 7.44
N ALA A 332 11.10 26.11 7.39
CA ALA A 332 12.17 25.69 8.31
C ALA A 332 13.40 26.60 8.22
N LEU A 333 13.84 26.91 6.99
CA LEU A 333 14.96 27.79 6.71
C LEU A 333 14.71 29.20 7.25
N ASN A 334 13.52 29.76 7.01
CA ASN A 334 13.10 31.06 7.55
C ASN A 334 13.08 31.10 9.08
N ARG A 335 12.99 29.95 9.75
CA ARG A 335 13.03 29.81 11.21
C ARG A 335 14.40 29.42 11.76
N GLY A 336 15.42 29.37 10.90
CA GLY A 336 16.81 29.08 11.30
C GLY A 336 17.08 27.60 11.59
N VAL A 337 16.29 26.68 11.01
CA VAL A 337 16.47 25.23 11.16
C VAL A 337 17.11 24.65 9.90
N PRO A 338 18.31 24.04 9.99
CA PRO A 338 19.01 23.49 8.84
C PRO A 338 18.55 22.06 8.55
N ASP A 339 17.69 21.91 7.54
CA ASP A 339 17.28 20.67 6.85
C ASP A 339 16.45 19.60 7.60
N ILE A 340 15.39 19.12 6.93
CA ILE A 340 14.58 17.94 7.30
C ILE A 340 15.23 16.69 6.67
N LYS A 341 15.58 15.68 7.50
CA LYS A 341 16.56 14.66 7.09
C LYS A 341 16.03 13.40 6.40
N ASN A 342 14.73 13.06 6.51
CA ASN A 342 14.18 11.81 5.93
C ASN A 342 12.76 12.00 5.37
N TYR A 343 12.51 11.43 4.19
CA TYR A 343 11.23 11.39 3.44
C TYR A 343 11.12 10.05 2.70
N GLU A 344 10.00 9.30 2.80
CA GLU A 344 9.78 7.98 2.15
C GLU A 344 8.54 7.98 1.23
N TYR A 345 8.59 7.37 0.01
CA TYR A 345 7.52 7.41 -1.02
C TYR A 345 7.37 6.17 -1.97
N HIS A 346 6.32 6.14 -2.82
CA HIS A 346 5.37 5.05 -3.17
C HIS A 346 5.11 4.60 -4.64
N LEU A 347 4.31 3.56 -4.86
CA LEU A 347 4.27 2.68 -6.04
C LEU A 347 3.37 3.07 -7.27
N PHE A 348 3.65 2.62 -8.53
CA PHE A 348 2.86 2.88 -9.79
C PHE A 348 2.05 1.72 -10.36
N THR A 349 1.01 2.00 -11.17
CA THR A 349 0.28 1.08 -12.10
C THR A 349 0.23 1.69 -13.52
N LEU A 350 0.22 0.89 -14.60
CA LEU A 350 0.03 1.37 -15.99
C LEU A 350 -1.37 0.93 -16.52
N GLN A 351 -1.90 1.59 -17.56
CA GLN A 351 -3.17 1.21 -18.19
C GLN A 351 -3.30 1.83 -19.59
N ASP A 352 -3.54 1.04 -20.64
CA ASP A 352 -4.27 1.49 -21.83
C ASP A 352 -5.19 0.35 -22.33
N ALA A 353 -6.39 0.72 -22.76
CA ALA A 353 -7.49 -0.13 -23.17
C ALA A 353 -8.01 0.32 -24.53
N SER A 354 -7.27 0.01 -25.59
CA SER A 354 -7.75 0.28 -26.95
C SER A 354 -8.88 -0.65 -27.42
N ASN A 355 -9.42 -1.56 -26.59
CA ASN A 355 -10.55 -2.45 -26.97
C ASN A 355 -11.48 -2.92 -25.82
N LEU A 356 -11.93 -2.04 -24.92
CA LEU A 356 -13.22 -2.22 -24.23
C LEU A 356 -14.28 -1.38 -24.96
N LYS A 357 -14.48 -1.69 -26.25
CA LYS A 357 -15.70 -1.27 -26.94
C LYS A 357 -16.79 -2.28 -26.61
N SER A 358 -17.91 -1.73 -26.16
CA SER A 358 -19.21 -2.37 -26.01
C SER A 358 -19.58 -3.24 -27.22
N GLU A 359 -19.88 -4.50 -26.97
CA GLU A 359 -21.07 -5.18 -27.51
C GLU A 359 -21.75 -5.95 -26.38
#